data_AF-T0H947-F1
#
_entry.id   AF-T0H947-F1
#
_cell.length_a   1.000
_cell.length_b   1.000
_cell.length_c   1.000
_cell.angle_alpha   90.00
_cell.angle_beta   90.00
_cell.angle_gamma   90.00
#
_symmetry.space_group_name_H-M   'P 1'
#
loop_
_entity.id
_entity.type
_entity.pdbx_description
1 polymer ?
#
loop_
_entity_poly.entity_id
_entity_poly.type
_entity_poly.pdbx_seq_one_letter_code
_entity_poly.pdbx_strand_id
1 'polypeptide(L)'
;MVLELVKRAFLWLLICLQDWREIAEECRGIPIDTYAIENKDQPKVLAKIKNVISSYFLVEQSINHSSNLVGYDSKISPRIRNFLSQLIKSVDSPTQLFNNPIIFSWNYDNQFELSFCKHIESIYANEHKFHYALKLLNVIPGNENTGANSVNTEDTHTIIKLNGSAGYLVPNDSYRKWNHYGQYLAYQNLEKIILRAIRYYGILKYSNSAVKNYIKFAFEKEGTINTYNDFIKSAASKVERLVIMGYSFPSDNNQIDSEVFKNMINIKEAILIDLPERESVLLERFKNRMKKDIAIRFSSNVGEIPVY
;
A
#
# COMPACT_ATOMS: atom_id res chain seq x y z
N MET A 1 -3.54 24.38 30.69
CA MET A 1 -3.11 24.11 29.30
C MET A 1 -2.81 22.62 29.04
N VAL A 2 -1.93 21.96 29.80
CA VAL A 2 -1.59 20.53 29.62
C VAL A 2 -2.79 19.59 29.82
N LEU A 3 -3.58 19.79 30.88
CA LEU A 3 -4.78 18.99 31.16
C LEU A 3 -5.81 19.03 30.01
N GLU A 4 -5.94 20.17 29.36
CA GLU A 4 -6.87 20.37 28.25
C GLU A 4 -6.41 19.64 26.97
N LEU A 5 -5.10 19.63 26.71
CA LEU A 5 -4.50 18.84 25.63
C LEU A 5 -4.68 17.33 25.86
N VAL A 6 -4.49 16.88 27.10
CA VAL A 6 -4.67 15.47 27.49
C VAL A 6 -6.14 15.04 27.31
N LYS A 7 -7.09 15.86 27.77
CA LYS A 7 -8.53 15.61 27.57
C LYS A 7 -8.90 15.48 26.10
N ARG A 8 -8.36 16.37 25.24
CA ARG A 8 -8.60 16.32 23.78
C ARG A 8 -8.01 15.07 23.14
N ALA A 9 -6.79 14.69 23.50
CA ALA A 9 -6.15 13.48 23.00
C ALA A 9 -6.93 12.21 23.40
N PHE A 10 -7.39 12.14 24.65
CA PHE A 10 -8.20 11.03 25.14
C PHE A 10 -9.57 10.95 24.43
N LEU A 11 -10.23 12.09 24.23
CA LEU A 11 -11.47 12.16 23.46
C LEU A 11 -11.27 11.66 22.02
N TRP A 12 -10.21 12.09 21.34
CA TRP A 12 -9.90 11.63 19.98
C TRP A 12 -9.59 10.14 19.92
N LEU A 13 -8.93 9.59 20.94
CA LEU A 13 -8.70 8.15 21.02
C LEU A 13 -10.03 7.39 21.11
N LEU A 14 -10.92 7.80 22.01
CA LEU A 14 -12.24 7.16 22.15
C LEU A 14 -13.04 7.23 20.85
N ILE A 15 -13.04 8.38 20.18
CA ILE A 15 -13.73 8.56 18.89
C ILE A 15 -13.12 7.68 17.80
N CYS A 16 -11.79 7.64 17.71
CA CYS A 16 -11.08 6.80 16.75
C CYS A 16 -11.44 5.33 16.95
N LEU A 17 -11.39 4.85 18.20
CA LEU A 17 -11.77 3.48 18.55
C LEU A 17 -13.26 3.18 18.30
N GLN A 18 -14.15 4.15 18.54
CA GLN A 18 -15.58 4.01 18.25
C GLN A 18 -15.80 3.84 16.75
N ASP A 19 -15.18 4.69 15.92
CA ASP A 19 -15.31 4.60 14.47
C ASP A 19 -14.67 3.32 13.92
N TRP A 20 -13.57 2.83 14.52
CA TRP A 20 -12.99 1.53 14.16
C TRP A 20 -13.99 0.40 14.41
N ARG A 21 -14.64 0.41 15.59
CA ARG A 21 -15.66 -0.59 15.94
C ARG A 21 -16.86 -0.51 15.02
N GLU A 22 -17.37 0.70 14.77
CA GLU A 22 -18.51 0.91 13.89
C GLU A 22 -18.22 0.39 12.48
N ILE A 23 -17.08 0.74 11.88
CA ILE A 23 -16.70 0.21 10.56
C ILE A 23 -16.55 -1.31 10.59
N ALA A 24 -15.96 -1.89 11.65
CA ALA A 24 -15.84 -3.34 11.78
C ALA A 24 -17.21 -4.04 11.88
N GLU A 25 -18.14 -3.45 12.63
CA GLU A 25 -19.52 -3.93 12.78
C GLU A 25 -20.33 -3.77 11.50
N GLU A 26 -20.16 -2.67 10.77
CA GLU A 26 -20.84 -2.39 9.50
C GLU A 26 -20.35 -3.28 8.37
N CYS A 27 -19.06 -3.64 8.34
CA CYS A 27 -18.54 -4.56 7.34
C CYS A 27 -19.16 -5.97 7.47
N ARG A 28 -19.61 -6.40 8.65
CA ARG A 28 -20.32 -7.70 8.85
C ARG A 28 -19.68 -8.91 8.16
N GLY A 29 -18.34 -8.95 8.09
CA GLY A 29 -17.59 -10.04 7.45
C GLY A 29 -17.37 -9.90 5.95
N ILE A 30 -17.78 -8.81 5.32
CA ILE A 30 -17.37 -8.46 3.95
C ILE A 30 -16.01 -7.72 3.97
N PRO A 31 -15.23 -7.78 2.88
CA PRO A 31 -14.01 -7.01 2.77
C PRO A 31 -14.26 -5.50 2.85
N ILE A 32 -13.35 -4.76 3.48
CA ILE A 32 -13.45 -3.30 3.61
C ILE A 32 -13.56 -2.58 2.25
N ASP A 33 -12.95 -3.14 1.21
CA ASP A 33 -13.00 -2.61 -0.16
C ASP A 33 -14.42 -2.71 -0.73
N THR A 34 -15.10 -3.84 -0.51
CA THR A 34 -16.50 -4.02 -0.90
C THR A 34 -17.40 -3.04 -0.15
N TYR A 35 -17.19 -2.89 1.15
CA TYR A 35 -17.93 -1.90 1.94
C TYR A 35 -17.70 -0.45 1.45
N ALA A 36 -16.47 -0.11 1.06
CA ALA A 36 -16.15 1.19 0.48
C ALA A 36 -16.84 1.43 -0.87
N ILE A 37 -16.95 0.39 -1.70
CA ILE A 37 -17.63 0.45 -3.00
C ILE A 37 -19.14 0.61 -2.83
N GLU A 38 -19.76 -0.13 -1.92
CA GLU A 38 -21.18 0.01 -1.59
C GLU A 38 -21.53 1.42 -1.10
N ASN A 39 -20.56 2.12 -0.50
CA ASN A 39 -20.69 3.48 0.03
C ASN A 39 -19.99 4.55 -0.82
N LYS A 40 -19.64 4.25 -2.08
CA LYS A 40 -18.88 5.19 -2.95
C LYS A 40 -19.56 6.54 -3.15
N ASP A 41 -20.89 6.57 -3.11
CA ASP A 41 -21.72 7.77 -3.28
C ASP A 41 -21.99 8.52 -1.97
N GLN A 42 -21.37 8.07 -0.86
CA GLN A 42 -21.48 8.68 0.47
C GLN A 42 -20.12 9.22 0.93
N PRO A 43 -19.72 10.45 0.52
CA PRO A 43 -18.39 10.99 0.78
C PRO A 43 -17.96 11.00 2.25
N LYS A 44 -18.91 11.21 3.17
CA LYS A 44 -18.65 11.20 4.62
C LYS A 44 -18.27 9.81 5.12
N VAL A 45 -18.98 8.77 4.65
CA VAL A 45 -18.70 7.37 5.00
C VAL A 45 -17.36 6.96 4.39
N LEU A 46 -17.13 7.30 3.11
CA LEU A 46 -15.87 6.99 2.45
C LEU A 46 -14.67 7.65 3.13
N ALA A 47 -14.80 8.92 3.54
CA ALA A 47 -13.77 9.62 4.32
C ALA A 47 -13.52 8.93 5.67
N LYS A 48 -14.58 8.51 6.36
CA LYS A 48 -14.47 7.74 7.62
C LYS A 48 -13.72 6.43 7.40
N ILE A 49 -14.10 5.63 6.40
CA ILE A 49 -13.43 4.37 6.05
C ILE A 49 -11.92 4.61 5.85
N LYS A 50 -11.54 5.58 5.01
CA LYS A 50 -10.13 5.89 4.76
C LYS A 50 -9.38 6.31 6.02
N ASN A 51 -10.01 7.09 6.90
CA ASN A 51 -9.41 7.53 8.15
C ASN A 51 -9.21 6.36 9.12
N VAL A 52 -10.19 5.45 9.19
CA VAL A 52 -10.11 4.22 9.98
C VAL A 52 -8.99 3.32 9.45
N ILE A 53 -8.96 3.00 8.15
CA ILE A 53 -7.89 2.19 7.55
C ILE A 53 -6.52 2.81 7.82
N SER A 54 -6.37 4.12 7.57
CA SER A 54 -5.08 4.79 7.77
C SER A 54 -4.60 4.79 9.21
N SER A 55 -5.48 5.10 10.17
CA SER A 55 -5.11 5.10 11.59
C SER A 55 -4.84 3.67 12.08
N TYR A 56 -5.67 2.70 11.69
CA TYR A 56 -5.50 1.30 12.03
C TYR A 56 -4.16 0.77 11.56
N PHE A 57 -3.84 0.90 10.27
CA PHE A 57 -2.57 0.41 9.71
C PHE A 57 -1.35 1.17 10.26
N LEU A 58 -1.47 2.43 10.66
CA LEU A 58 -0.37 3.13 11.33
C LEU A 58 -0.10 2.54 12.73
N VAL A 59 -1.15 2.19 13.47
CA VAL A 59 -1.00 1.55 14.78
C VAL A 59 -0.52 0.11 14.62
N GLU A 60 -1.19 -0.69 13.79
CA GLU A 60 -0.88 -2.10 13.62
C GLU A 60 0.55 -2.33 13.13
N GLN A 61 0.97 -1.60 12.08
CA GLN A 61 2.35 -1.70 11.58
C GLN A 61 3.39 -1.07 12.50
N SER A 62 3.00 -0.47 13.63
CA SER A 62 3.93 0.04 14.64
C SER A 62 4.15 -0.90 15.80
N ILE A 63 3.24 -1.85 16.01
CA ILE A 63 3.33 -2.84 17.06
C ILE A 63 4.33 -3.92 16.63
N ASN A 64 5.36 -4.14 17.46
CA ASN A 64 6.14 -5.36 17.34
C ASN A 64 5.29 -6.47 17.96
N HIS A 65 4.84 -7.41 17.14
CA HIS A 65 4.20 -8.63 17.65
C HIS A 65 5.30 -9.50 18.27
N SER A 66 5.56 -9.29 19.56
CA SER A 66 6.29 -10.24 20.42
C SER A 66 5.30 -11.09 21.25
N SER A 67 4.09 -11.29 20.70
CA SER A 67 3.08 -12.16 21.27
C SER A 67 3.23 -13.56 20.68
N ASN A 68 3.06 -14.59 21.50
CA ASN A 68 3.11 -16.03 21.14
C ASN A 68 2.02 -16.47 20.11
N LEU A 69 1.55 -15.56 19.26
CA LEU A 69 0.71 -15.85 18.10
C LEU A 69 1.61 -16.36 16.99
N VAL A 70 1.67 -17.69 16.86
CA VAL A 70 2.38 -18.41 15.80
C VAL A 70 2.01 -17.82 14.44
N GLY A 71 2.95 -17.12 13.79
CA GLY A 71 2.83 -16.66 12.40
C GLY A 71 3.00 -15.15 12.15
N TYR A 72 3.00 -14.29 13.18
CA TYR A 72 3.20 -12.84 13.06
C TYR A 72 4.29 -12.39 14.05
N ASP A 73 5.56 -12.62 13.73
CA ASP A 73 6.70 -12.35 14.64
C ASP A 73 7.53 -11.12 14.23
N SER A 74 7.08 -10.37 13.21
CA SER A 74 7.82 -9.22 12.71
C SER A 74 6.92 -8.12 12.17
N LYS A 75 7.31 -6.88 12.46
CA LYS A 75 6.72 -5.63 11.92
C LYS A 75 6.71 -5.58 10.38
N ILE A 76 7.57 -6.36 9.75
CA ILE A 76 7.79 -6.42 8.31
C ILE A 76 7.70 -7.88 7.86
N SER A 77 6.80 -8.18 6.94
CA SER A 77 6.60 -9.50 6.33
C SER A 77 7.94 -10.13 5.91
N PRO A 78 8.31 -11.31 6.46
CA PRO A 78 9.55 -12.01 6.10
C PRO A 78 9.66 -12.26 4.60
N ARG A 79 8.53 -12.53 3.95
CA ARG A 79 8.42 -12.70 2.50
C ARG A 79 8.88 -11.46 1.72
N ILE A 80 8.36 -10.28 2.08
CA ILE A 80 8.72 -9.01 1.42
C ILE A 80 10.18 -8.65 1.72
N ARG A 81 10.64 -8.94 2.95
CA ARG A 81 12.04 -8.76 3.34
C ARG A 81 12.97 -9.61 2.49
N ASN A 82 12.69 -10.91 2.36
CA ASN A 82 13.48 -11.83 1.56
C ASN A 82 13.48 -11.41 0.08
N PHE A 83 12.30 -11.11 -0.47
CA PHE A 83 12.15 -10.64 -1.85
C PHE A 83 13.00 -9.39 -2.15
N LEU A 84 12.91 -8.35 -1.32
CA LEU A 84 13.71 -7.14 -1.53
C LEU A 84 15.21 -7.40 -1.34
N SER A 85 15.61 -8.24 -0.37
CA SER A 85 17.02 -8.58 -0.16
C SER A 85 17.66 -9.26 -1.37
N GLN A 86 16.90 -10.07 -2.11
CA GLN A 86 17.36 -10.74 -3.32
C GLN A 86 17.43 -9.79 -4.53
N LEU A 87 16.62 -8.73 -4.54
CA LEU A 87 16.55 -7.77 -5.65
C LEU A 87 17.53 -6.60 -5.53
N ILE A 88 17.98 -6.23 -4.33
CA ILE A 88 18.87 -5.09 -4.16
C ILE A 88 20.25 -5.40 -4.75
N LYS A 89 20.63 -4.70 -5.83
CA LYS A 89 21.91 -4.92 -6.54
C LYS A 89 23.14 -4.54 -5.72
N SER A 90 23.04 -3.49 -4.89
CA SER A 90 24.12 -3.01 -4.05
C SER A 90 23.55 -2.29 -2.83
N VAL A 91 24.18 -2.50 -1.69
CA VAL A 91 23.82 -1.82 -0.44
C VAL A 91 24.27 -0.35 -0.49
N ASP A 92 25.40 -0.04 -1.11
CA ASP A 92 25.96 1.31 -1.10
C ASP A 92 25.26 2.29 -2.06
N SER A 93 24.55 1.74 -3.06
CA SER A 93 23.73 2.52 -3.99
C SER A 93 22.50 1.71 -4.43
N PRO A 94 21.47 1.58 -3.59
CA PRO A 94 20.28 0.78 -3.86
C PRO A 94 19.29 1.52 -4.77
N THR A 95 19.81 2.23 -5.78
CA THR A 95 19.03 3.01 -6.74
C THR A 95 18.31 2.14 -7.77
N GLN A 96 18.64 0.85 -7.85
CA GLN A 96 18.05 -0.09 -8.80
C GLN A 96 17.85 -1.47 -8.17
N LEU A 97 16.65 -2.02 -8.40
CA LEU A 97 16.37 -3.43 -8.17
C LEU A 97 16.78 -4.26 -9.39
N PHE A 98 17.24 -5.48 -9.17
CA PHE A 98 17.59 -6.44 -10.21
C PHE A 98 16.37 -6.70 -11.11
N ASN A 99 16.58 -6.76 -12.42
CA ASN A 99 15.54 -6.96 -13.45
C ASN A 99 14.37 -5.95 -13.45
N ASN A 100 14.50 -4.81 -12.76
CA ASN A 100 13.54 -3.70 -12.79
C ASN A 100 12.06 -4.13 -12.61
N PRO A 101 11.69 -4.85 -11.53
CA PRO A 101 10.35 -5.37 -11.35
C PRO A 101 9.29 -4.26 -11.31
N ILE A 102 8.13 -4.56 -11.87
CA ILE A 102 6.93 -3.72 -11.81
C ILE A 102 5.95 -4.41 -10.84
N ILE A 103 5.66 -3.77 -9.72
CA ILE A 103 4.83 -4.34 -8.66
C ILE A 103 3.51 -3.60 -8.61
N PHE A 104 2.41 -4.28 -8.90
CA PHE A 104 1.06 -3.78 -8.65
C PHE A 104 0.59 -4.27 -7.28
N SER A 105 0.12 -3.37 -6.42
CA SER A 105 -0.40 -3.74 -5.10
C SER A 105 -1.74 -3.10 -4.82
N TRP A 106 -2.67 -3.93 -4.32
CA TRP A 106 -3.96 -3.50 -3.77
C TRP A 106 -3.89 -3.20 -2.27
N ASN A 107 -2.80 -3.58 -1.61
CA ASN A 107 -2.66 -3.46 -0.17
C ASN A 107 -2.44 -2.00 0.26
N TYR A 108 -3.02 -1.65 1.40
CA TYR A 108 -2.86 -0.34 2.04
C TYR A 108 -1.56 -0.24 2.86
N ASP A 109 -0.93 -1.35 3.22
CA ASP A 109 0.23 -1.36 4.09
C ASP A 109 1.47 -0.66 3.47
N ASN A 110 2.49 -0.42 4.30
CA ASN A 110 3.76 0.20 3.90
C ASN A 110 4.91 -0.82 3.94
N GLN A 111 4.64 -2.11 3.73
CA GLN A 111 5.60 -3.18 4.01
C GLN A 111 6.83 -3.14 3.10
N PHE A 112 6.67 -2.78 1.81
CA PHE A 112 7.80 -2.62 0.89
C PHE A 112 8.71 -1.46 1.32
N GLU A 113 8.12 -0.31 1.64
CA GLU A 113 8.86 0.88 2.09
C GLU A 113 9.58 0.62 3.41
N LEU A 114 8.92 -0.02 4.37
CA LEU A 114 9.49 -0.35 5.67
C LEU A 114 10.61 -1.38 5.56
N SER A 115 10.42 -2.40 4.72
CA SER A 115 11.45 -3.37 4.42
C SER A 115 12.67 -2.70 3.80
N PHE A 116 12.48 -1.83 2.81
CA PHE A 116 13.59 -1.11 2.18
C PHE A 116 14.29 -0.13 3.12
N CYS A 117 13.56 0.52 4.04
CA CYS A 117 14.16 1.35 5.09
C CYS A 117 15.20 0.60 5.93
N LYS A 118 15.04 -0.71 6.11
CA LYS A 118 16.00 -1.56 6.82
C LYS A 118 17.28 -1.80 6.03
N HIS A 119 17.20 -1.82 4.70
CA HIS A 119 18.38 -1.98 3.85
C HIS A 119 19.22 -0.71 3.75
N ILE A 120 18.59 0.46 3.89
CA ILE A 120 19.27 1.77 3.82
C ILE A 120 19.54 2.38 5.20
N GLU A 121 19.47 1.55 6.26
CA GLU A 121 19.48 1.98 7.65
C GLU A 121 20.78 2.72 8.03
N SER A 122 21.91 2.32 7.45
CA SER A 122 23.24 2.91 7.67
C SER A 122 23.55 4.12 6.79
N ILE A 123 22.78 4.36 5.73
CA ILE A 123 23.11 5.35 4.67
C ILE A 123 22.42 6.69 4.93
N TYR A 124 21.18 6.66 5.40
CA TYR A 124 20.35 7.86 5.58
C TYR A 124 19.95 8.04 7.05
N ALA A 125 19.78 9.29 7.48
CA ALA A 125 19.23 9.61 8.78
C ALA A 125 17.76 9.13 8.91
N ASN A 126 17.37 8.73 10.12
CA ASN A 126 16.08 8.12 10.43
C ASN A 126 14.88 8.90 9.87
N GLU A 127 14.89 10.22 10.05
CA GLU A 127 13.87 11.15 9.62
C GLU A 127 13.65 11.22 8.11
N HIS A 128 14.62 10.76 7.31
CA HIS A 128 14.56 10.81 5.85
C HIS A 128 14.41 9.43 5.19
N LYS A 129 14.68 8.32 5.91
CA LYS A 129 14.69 6.96 5.35
C LYS A 129 13.45 6.62 4.56
N PHE A 130 12.26 6.88 5.11
CA PHE A 130 11.01 6.55 4.44
C PHE A 130 10.76 7.38 3.18
N HIS A 131 11.11 8.67 3.22
CA HIS A 131 11.04 9.52 2.03
C HIS A 131 11.96 9.00 0.92
N TYR A 132 13.19 8.63 1.28
CA TYR A 132 14.11 8.01 0.34
C TYR A 132 13.64 6.64 -0.13
N ALA A 133 13.03 5.82 0.73
CA ALA A 133 12.46 4.53 0.34
C ALA A 133 11.36 4.71 -0.73
N LEU A 134 10.41 5.63 -0.52
CA LEU A 134 9.39 5.96 -1.52
C LEU A 134 10.01 6.39 -2.86
N LYS A 135 11.03 7.24 -2.81
CA LYS A 135 11.71 7.78 -4.00
C LYS A 135 12.52 6.70 -4.72
N LEU A 136 13.33 5.94 -4.00
CA LEU A 136 14.24 4.94 -4.55
C LEU A 136 13.49 3.71 -5.05
N LEU A 137 12.39 3.32 -4.41
CA LEU A 137 11.49 2.26 -4.91
C LEU A 137 10.55 2.72 -6.03
N ASN A 138 10.56 4.01 -6.35
CA ASN A 138 9.67 4.61 -7.35
C ASN A 138 8.19 4.23 -7.10
N VAL A 139 7.72 4.52 -5.88
CA VAL A 139 6.35 4.20 -5.41
C VAL A 139 5.35 5.20 -5.98
N ILE A 140 4.20 4.70 -6.44
CA ILE A 140 3.08 5.47 -7.00
C ILE A 140 1.78 5.10 -6.27
N PRO A 141 0.96 6.06 -5.80
CA PRO A 141 1.27 7.49 -5.79
C PRO A 141 2.54 7.73 -4.95
N GLY A 142 3.38 8.64 -5.41
CA GLY A 142 4.61 9.01 -4.70
C GLY A 142 4.35 10.11 -3.69
N ASN A 143 5.42 10.75 -3.22
CA ASN A 143 5.26 12.01 -2.51
C ASN A 143 4.80 13.07 -3.54
N GLU A 144 3.69 13.78 -3.30
CA GLU A 144 2.94 14.61 -4.28
C GLU A 144 3.73 15.76 -4.97
N ASN A 145 5.05 15.82 -4.78
CA ASN A 145 5.96 16.78 -5.40
C ASN A 145 6.44 16.37 -6.80
N THR A 146 6.16 15.14 -7.23
CA THR A 146 6.44 14.65 -8.59
C THR A 146 5.11 14.55 -9.34
N GLY A 147 4.81 15.52 -10.21
CA GLY A 147 3.63 15.42 -11.08
C GLY A 147 3.65 14.13 -11.90
N ALA A 148 2.50 13.67 -12.37
CA ALA A 148 2.37 12.42 -13.15
C ALA A 148 3.37 12.31 -14.33
N ASN A 149 3.80 13.46 -14.87
CA ASN A 149 4.75 13.57 -15.98
C ASN A 149 6.24 13.40 -15.62
N SER A 150 6.58 13.16 -14.34
CA SER A 150 7.97 13.10 -13.89
C SER A 150 8.48 11.70 -13.55
N VAL A 151 7.66 10.67 -13.72
CA VAL A 151 8.10 9.29 -13.49
C VAL A 151 8.73 8.73 -14.76
N ASN A 152 10.05 8.59 -14.78
CA ASN A 152 10.76 7.95 -15.89
C ASN A 152 10.60 6.42 -15.78
N THR A 153 9.98 5.80 -16.79
CA THR A 153 9.78 4.35 -16.87
C THR A 153 10.82 3.64 -17.74
N GLU A 154 11.66 4.38 -18.44
CA GLU A 154 12.76 3.81 -19.21
C GLU A 154 13.78 3.32 -18.18
N ASP A 155 13.78 2.01 -17.94
CA ASP A 155 14.79 1.26 -17.19
C ASP A 155 14.78 1.32 -15.66
N THR A 156 13.62 1.55 -15.02
CA THR A 156 13.52 1.49 -13.56
C THR A 156 12.42 0.56 -13.06
N HIS A 157 12.66 -0.08 -11.92
CA HIS A 157 11.61 -0.74 -11.13
C HIS A 157 10.57 0.28 -10.66
N THR A 158 9.36 -0.18 -10.36
CA THR A 158 8.32 0.68 -9.81
C THR A 158 7.35 -0.12 -8.95
N ILE A 159 6.75 0.54 -7.96
CA ILE A 159 5.67 -0.03 -7.14
C ILE A 159 4.43 0.83 -7.31
N ILE A 160 3.36 0.26 -7.85
CA ILE A 160 2.09 0.92 -8.12
C ILE A 160 1.05 0.43 -7.11
N LYS A 161 0.73 1.28 -6.14
CA LYS A 161 -0.31 1.04 -5.13
C LYS A 161 -1.65 1.57 -5.62
N LEU A 162 -2.45 0.65 -6.15
CA LEU A 162 -3.70 0.93 -6.88
C LEU A 162 -4.75 1.64 -6.01
N ASN A 163 -4.72 1.40 -4.70
CA ASN A 163 -5.58 2.05 -3.70
C ASN A 163 -4.87 3.15 -2.88
N GLY A 164 -3.63 3.53 -3.23
CA GLY A 164 -2.77 4.37 -2.39
C GLY A 164 -2.20 3.59 -1.19
N SER A 165 -1.72 4.29 -0.16
CA SER A 165 -1.28 3.65 1.10
C SER A 165 -2.00 4.24 2.31
N ALA A 166 -2.12 3.44 3.35
CA ALA A 166 -2.52 3.89 4.68
C ALA A 166 -1.52 4.92 5.21
N GLY A 167 -2.07 6.05 5.63
CA GLY A 167 -1.31 7.17 6.15
C GLY A 167 -1.96 8.50 5.82
N TYR A 168 -1.26 9.56 6.20
CA TYR A 168 -1.72 10.93 6.02
C TYR A 168 -0.68 11.72 5.25
N LEU A 169 -1.16 12.60 4.38
CA LEU A 169 -0.35 13.66 3.80
C LEU A 169 -0.50 14.90 4.66
N VAL A 170 0.62 15.37 5.19
CA VAL A 170 0.67 16.55 6.06
C VAL A 170 1.50 17.65 5.36
N PRO A 171 1.03 18.90 5.29
CA PRO A 171 1.82 20.00 4.76
C PRO A 171 3.10 20.17 5.58
N ASN A 172 4.23 20.36 4.91
CA ASN A 172 5.47 20.78 5.54
C ASN A 172 5.49 22.31 5.62
N ASP A 173 5.76 22.85 6.82
CA ASP A 173 5.77 24.29 7.13
C ASP A 173 6.77 25.09 6.28
N SER A 174 7.73 24.45 5.61
CA SER A 174 8.82 25.17 4.93
C SER A 174 8.72 25.32 3.40
N TYR A 175 8.04 24.47 2.62
CA TYR A 175 8.12 24.58 1.14
C TYR A 175 6.96 23.95 0.34
N ARG A 176 5.69 24.03 0.78
CA ARG A 176 4.54 23.40 0.06
C ARG A 176 4.74 21.91 -0.27
N LYS A 177 5.65 21.23 0.42
CA LYS A 177 5.91 19.80 0.24
C LYS A 177 5.00 19.04 1.18
N TRP A 178 4.28 18.06 0.66
CA TRP A 178 3.55 17.12 1.49
C TRP A 178 4.53 16.08 2.06
N ASN A 179 4.33 15.69 3.32
CA ASN A 179 5.05 14.60 3.96
C ASN A 179 4.10 13.43 4.16
N HIS A 180 4.51 12.24 3.70
CA HIS A 180 3.80 11.01 3.99
C HIS A 180 4.05 10.58 5.43
N TYR A 181 3.00 10.55 6.24
CA TYR A 181 3.11 10.27 7.66
C TYR A 181 3.52 8.82 8.00
N GLY A 182 3.45 7.91 7.04
CA GLY A 182 4.08 6.59 7.16
C GLY A 182 5.58 6.67 7.48
N GLN A 183 6.24 7.82 7.26
CA GLN A 183 7.64 8.00 7.65
C GLN A 183 7.94 7.67 9.11
N TYR A 184 6.99 7.90 10.00
CA TYR A 184 7.20 7.67 11.43
C TYR A 184 7.16 6.21 11.82
N LEU A 185 6.58 5.35 10.98
CA LEU A 185 6.69 3.90 11.12
C LEU A 185 8.15 3.44 11.04
N ALA A 186 9.03 4.16 10.35
CA ALA A 186 10.42 3.76 10.20
C ALA A 186 11.29 4.04 11.44
N TYR A 187 10.92 4.97 12.34
CA TYR A 187 11.87 5.43 13.38
C TYR A 187 11.28 5.96 14.70
N GLN A 188 9.96 5.98 14.90
CA GLN A 188 9.39 6.45 16.17
C GLN A 188 9.06 5.30 17.12
N ASN A 189 9.06 5.62 18.43
CA ASN A 189 8.52 4.72 19.43
C ASN A 189 7.00 4.61 19.26
N LEU A 190 6.45 3.47 19.69
CA LEU A 190 5.03 3.12 19.57
C LEU A 190 4.10 4.24 20.08
N GLU A 191 4.42 4.81 21.24
CA GLU A 191 3.62 5.88 21.85
C GLU A 191 3.45 7.10 20.94
N LYS A 192 4.54 7.60 20.32
CA LYS A 192 4.44 8.74 19.42
C LYS A 192 3.59 8.40 18.20
N ILE A 193 3.74 7.20 17.63
CA ILE A 193 2.97 6.77 16.46
C ILE A 193 1.47 6.75 16.79
N ILE A 194 1.09 6.17 17.92
CA ILE A 194 -0.30 6.13 18.40
C ILE A 194 -0.85 7.54 18.58
N LEU A 195 -0.16 8.40 19.34
CA LEU A 195 -0.60 9.78 19.59
C LEU A 195 -0.81 10.56 18.29
N ARG A 196 0.02 10.29 17.28
CA ARG A 196 -0.04 10.98 16.00
C ARG A 196 -1.15 10.41 15.10
N ALA A 197 -1.33 9.10 15.06
CA ALA A 197 -2.47 8.48 14.39
C ALA A 197 -3.79 9.08 14.90
N ILE A 198 -3.94 9.17 16.23
CA ILE A 198 -5.10 9.78 16.90
C ILE A 198 -5.23 11.27 16.54
N ARG A 199 -4.12 12.03 16.57
CA ARG A 199 -4.13 13.46 16.24
C ARG A 199 -4.61 13.71 14.82
N TYR A 200 -4.06 13.02 13.82
CA TYR A 200 -4.45 13.26 12.42
C TYR A 200 -5.83 12.72 12.10
N TYR A 201 -6.24 11.63 12.76
CA TYR A 201 -7.62 11.19 12.74
C TYR A 201 -8.58 12.30 13.19
N GLY A 202 -8.33 12.90 14.36
CA GLY A 202 -9.14 13.99 14.90
C GLY A 202 -9.14 15.21 13.99
N ILE A 203 -7.99 15.57 13.42
CA ILE A 203 -7.86 16.68 12.46
C ILE A 203 -8.73 16.43 11.21
N LEU A 204 -8.64 15.25 10.60
CA LEU A 204 -9.43 14.92 9.40
C LEU A 204 -10.94 14.82 9.67
N LYS A 205 -11.33 14.40 10.88
CA LYS A 205 -12.74 14.27 11.25
C LYS A 205 -13.40 15.61 11.57
N TYR A 206 -12.68 16.55 12.19
CA TYR A 206 -13.28 17.75 12.80
C TYR A 206 -12.76 19.09 12.26
N SER A 207 -11.70 19.11 11.44
CA SER A 207 -11.11 20.34 10.92
C SER A 207 -11.17 20.36 9.39
N ASN A 208 -11.45 21.53 8.83
CA ASN A 208 -11.21 21.82 7.42
C ASN A 208 -9.71 22.12 7.20
N SER A 209 -8.87 21.14 7.56
CA SER A 209 -7.42 21.29 7.58
C SER A 209 -6.82 20.93 6.23
N ALA A 210 -5.58 21.36 6.03
CA ALA A 210 -4.78 20.91 4.91
C ALA A 210 -4.20 19.49 5.11
N VAL A 211 -4.62 18.67 6.08
CA VAL A 211 -4.23 17.25 6.13
C VAL A 211 -5.12 16.46 5.16
N LYS A 212 -4.54 15.52 4.42
CA LYS A 212 -5.29 14.64 3.51
C LYS A 212 -5.01 13.17 3.81
N ASN A 213 -5.96 12.31 3.46
CA ASN A 213 -5.72 10.87 3.46
C ASN A 213 -4.87 10.49 2.24
N TYR A 214 -3.96 9.51 2.40
CA TYR A 214 -3.15 9.02 1.29
C TYR A 214 -3.77 7.84 0.53
N ILE A 215 -4.85 7.27 1.08
CA ILE A 215 -5.68 6.28 0.40
C ILE A 215 -6.50 6.97 -0.70
N LYS A 216 -6.38 6.43 -1.90
CA LYS A 216 -7.09 6.84 -3.11
C LYS A 216 -7.65 5.57 -3.73
N PHE A 217 -8.89 5.22 -3.41
CA PHE A 217 -9.50 3.99 -3.89
C PHE A 217 -9.53 4.00 -5.42
N ALA A 218 -9.32 2.82 -5.99
CA ALA A 218 -9.22 2.65 -7.42
C ALA A 218 -10.44 3.14 -8.22
N PHE A 219 -11.64 3.05 -7.64
CA PHE A 219 -12.89 3.47 -8.27
C PHE A 219 -13.14 4.99 -8.19
N GLU A 220 -12.36 5.73 -7.40
CA GLU A 220 -12.53 7.18 -7.29
C GLU A 220 -12.05 7.90 -8.55
N LYS A 221 -12.73 8.99 -8.93
CA LYS A 221 -12.31 9.81 -10.07
C LYS A 221 -10.87 10.32 -9.94
N GLU A 222 -10.46 10.68 -8.72
CA GLU A 222 -9.09 11.08 -8.36
C GLU A 222 -8.27 9.91 -7.77
N GLY A 223 -8.71 8.68 -8.02
CA GLY A 223 -8.03 7.44 -7.64
C GLY A 223 -6.68 7.27 -8.33
N THR A 224 -5.80 6.43 -7.80
CA THR A 224 -4.46 6.19 -8.37
C THR A 224 -4.54 5.75 -9.84
N ILE A 225 -5.41 4.80 -10.15
CA ILE A 225 -5.53 4.28 -11.53
C ILE A 225 -5.95 5.36 -12.51
N ASN A 226 -6.95 6.17 -12.16
CA ASN A 226 -7.42 7.24 -13.03
C ASN A 226 -6.38 8.36 -13.19
N THR A 227 -5.65 8.68 -12.11
CA THR A 227 -4.61 9.70 -12.12
C THR A 227 -3.36 9.29 -12.92
N TYR A 228 -3.00 8.00 -12.88
CA TYR A 228 -1.78 7.46 -13.48
C TYR A 228 -2.07 6.45 -14.60
N ASN A 229 -3.18 6.62 -15.32
CA ASN A 229 -3.66 5.61 -16.28
C ASN A 229 -2.62 5.31 -17.38
N ASP A 230 -2.13 6.35 -18.06
CA ASP A 230 -1.14 6.19 -19.14
C ASP A 230 0.16 5.57 -18.63
N PHE A 231 0.56 5.93 -17.42
CA PHE A 231 1.71 5.33 -16.76
C PHE A 231 1.50 3.83 -16.50
N ILE A 232 0.35 3.46 -15.93
CA ILE A 232 0.00 2.07 -15.63
C ILE A 232 -0.05 1.25 -16.92
N LYS A 233 -0.61 1.79 -18.00
CA LYS A 233 -0.65 1.15 -19.33
C LYS A 233 0.76 0.92 -19.88
N SER A 234 1.61 1.94 -19.80
CA SER A 234 3.01 1.86 -20.22
C SER A 234 3.82 0.86 -19.38
N ALA A 235 3.60 0.82 -18.07
CA ALA A 235 4.24 -0.16 -17.20
C ALA A 235 3.76 -1.58 -17.51
N ALA A 236 2.44 -1.79 -17.67
CA ALA A 236 1.86 -3.08 -17.98
C ALA A 236 2.38 -3.65 -19.31
N SER A 237 2.58 -2.83 -20.34
CA SER A 237 3.05 -3.29 -21.66
C SER A 237 4.45 -3.91 -21.64
N LYS A 238 5.27 -3.60 -20.64
CA LYS A 238 6.63 -4.12 -20.45
C LYS A 238 6.67 -5.48 -19.77
N VAL A 239 5.55 -5.95 -19.23
CA VAL A 239 5.50 -7.20 -18.44
C VAL A 239 5.52 -8.41 -19.37
N GLU A 240 6.58 -9.23 -19.27
CA GLU A 240 6.70 -10.52 -19.97
C GLU A 240 6.33 -11.73 -19.11
N ARG A 241 6.52 -11.62 -17.80
CA ARG A 241 6.20 -12.65 -16.80
C ARG A 241 5.42 -12.00 -15.67
N LEU A 242 4.27 -12.58 -15.33
CA LEU A 242 3.41 -12.09 -14.26
C LEU A 242 3.43 -13.05 -13.07
N VAL A 243 3.78 -12.55 -11.89
CA VAL A 243 3.63 -13.29 -10.63
C VAL A 243 2.47 -12.67 -9.85
N ILE A 244 1.49 -13.48 -9.48
CA ILE A 244 0.30 -13.07 -8.73
C ILE A 244 0.32 -13.81 -7.41
N MET A 245 0.29 -13.08 -6.30
CA MET A 245 0.44 -13.68 -4.98
C MET A 245 -0.60 -13.18 -4.00
N GLY A 246 -1.34 -14.11 -3.39
CA GLY A 246 -2.34 -13.80 -2.37
C GLY A 246 -3.47 -12.88 -2.86
N TYR A 247 -3.79 -12.94 -4.16
CA TYR A 247 -4.82 -12.12 -4.77
C TYR A 247 -5.98 -12.97 -5.25
N SER A 248 -7.15 -12.77 -4.65
CA SER A 248 -8.33 -13.62 -4.84
C SER A 248 -9.16 -13.29 -6.09
N PHE A 249 -8.76 -12.27 -6.85
CA PHE A 249 -9.56 -11.70 -7.93
C PHE A 249 -10.98 -11.32 -7.49
N PRO A 250 -11.16 -10.36 -6.55
CA PRO A 250 -12.48 -9.87 -6.16
C PRO A 250 -13.25 -9.34 -7.38
N SER A 251 -14.57 -9.57 -7.41
CA SER A 251 -15.45 -9.13 -8.52
C SER A 251 -15.36 -7.62 -8.76
N ASP A 252 -15.22 -6.87 -7.67
CA ASP A 252 -15.09 -5.42 -7.64
C ASP A 252 -13.90 -4.89 -8.47
N ASN A 253 -12.83 -5.67 -8.57
CA ASN A 253 -11.61 -5.26 -9.29
C ASN A 253 -11.61 -5.71 -10.76
N ASN A 254 -12.66 -6.42 -11.22
CA ASN A 254 -12.69 -7.06 -12.53
C ASN A 254 -12.40 -6.10 -13.68
N GLN A 255 -12.97 -4.89 -13.64
CA GLN A 255 -12.74 -3.88 -14.67
C GLN A 255 -11.27 -3.46 -14.75
N ILE A 256 -10.67 -3.18 -13.59
CA ILE A 256 -9.30 -2.67 -13.49
C ILE A 256 -8.30 -3.75 -13.88
N ASP A 257 -8.48 -4.96 -13.36
CA ASP A 257 -7.63 -6.10 -13.71
C ASP A 257 -7.67 -6.38 -15.21
N SER A 258 -8.88 -6.37 -15.80
CA SER A 258 -9.04 -6.57 -17.24
C SER A 258 -8.34 -5.48 -18.05
N GLU A 259 -8.39 -4.22 -17.60
CA GLU A 259 -7.69 -3.13 -18.26
C GLU A 259 -6.17 -3.30 -18.16
N VAL A 260 -5.64 -3.60 -16.98
CA VAL A 260 -4.20 -3.86 -16.77
C VAL A 260 -3.73 -5.03 -17.64
N PHE A 261 -4.42 -6.17 -17.59
CA PHE A 261 -4.09 -7.37 -18.36
C PHE A 261 -4.18 -7.16 -19.86
N LYS A 262 -5.17 -6.39 -20.34
CA LYS A 262 -5.27 -6.03 -21.76
C LYS A 262 -4.00 -5.34 -22.25
N ASN A 263 -3.43 -4.45 -21.44
CA ASN A 263 -2.23 -3.69 -21.78
C ASN A 263 -0.92 -4.48 -21.68
N MET A 264 -0.90 -5.65 -21.02
CA MET A 264 0.27 -6.55 -20.99
C MET A 264 0.50 -7.26 -22.32
N ILE A 265 0.90 -6.53 -23.37
CA ILE A 265 1.00 -7.06 -24.74
C ILE A 265 2.12 -8.09 -24.93
N ASN A 266 3.17 -8.03 -24.10
CA ASN A 266 4.37 -8.89 -24.22
C ASN A 266 4.35 -10.08 -23.27
N ILE A 267 3.25 -10.31 -22.55
CA ILE A 267 3.11 -11.37 -21.56
C ILE A 267 3.23 -12.76 -22.20
N LYS A 268 4.09 -13.59 -21.62
CA LYS A 268 4.37 -14.96 -22.08
C LYS A 268 3.88 -16.00 -21.07
N GLU A 269 3.98 -15.68 -19.78
CA GLU A 269 3.55 -16.60 -18.73
C GLU A 269 3.07 -15.89 -17.45
N ALA A 270 2.23 -16.60 -16.70
CA ALA A 270 1.77 -16.19 -15.38
C ALA A 270 1.97 -17.30 -14.34
N ILE A 271 2.33 -16.91 -13.13
CA ILE A 271 2.53 -17.80 -11.98
C ILE A 271 1.62 -17.31 -10.87
N LEU A 272 0.66 -18.14 -10.50
CA LEU A 272 -0.27 -17.90 -9.39
C LEU A 272 0.30 -18.56 -8.13
N ILE A 273 0.40 -17.80 -7.04
CA ILE A 273 0.93 -18.27 -5.76
C ILE A 273 -0.11 -18.04 -4.66
N ASP A 274 -0.71 -19.12 -4.18
CA ASP A 274 -1.72 -19.10 -3.12
C ASP A 274 -1.79 -20.47 -2.42
N LEU A 275 -2.74 -20.62 -1.49
CA LEU A 275 -3.01 -21.89 -0.81
C LEU A 275 -3.52 -22.95 -1.81
N PRO A 276 -3.09 -24.22 -1.71
CA PRO A 276 -3.44 -25.29 -2.65
C PRO A 276 -4.95 -25.41 -2.93
N GLU A 277 -5.78 -25.29 -1.90
CA GLU A 277 -7.23 -25.41 -2.00
C GLU A 277 -7.90 -24.32 -2.84
N ARG A 278 -7.19 -23.24 -3.18
CA ARG A 278 -7.68 -22.13 -4.01
C ARG A 278 -7.28 -22.24 -5.48
N GLU A 279 -6.44 -23.22 -5.86
CA GLU A 279 -5.87 -23.33 -7.20
C GLU A 279 -6.94 -23.27 -8.31
N SER A 280 -7.95 -24.14 -8.24
CA SER A 280 -8.98 -24.26 -9.28
C SER A 280 -9.75 -22.96 -9.48
N VAL A 281 -10.22 -22.36 -8.38
CA VAL A 281 -11.00 -21.11 -8.39
C VAL A 281 -10.16 -19.93 -8.88
N LEU A 282 -8.89 -19.85 -8.47
CA LEU A 282 -7.99 -18.77 -8.91
C LEU A 282 -7.63 -18.89 -10.38
N LEU A 283 -7.35 -20.10 -10.87
CA LEU A 283 -7.08 -20.34 -12.29
C LEU A 283 -8.28 -19.96 -13.15
N GLU A 284 -9.49 -20.31 -12.74
CA GLU A 284 -10.72 -19.94 -13.44
C GLU A 284 -10.88 -18.41 -13.50
N ARG A 285 -10.81 -17.73 -12.34
CA ARG A 285 -10.95 -16.27 -12.25
C ARG A 285 -9.88 -15.53 -13.05
N PHE A 286 -8.63 -15.99 -12.97
CA PHE A 286 -7.52 -15.42 -13.71
C PHE A 286 -7.73 -15.57 -15.22
N LYS A 287 -8.06 -16.77 -15.71
CA LYS A 287 -8.30 -17.02 -17.14
C LYS A 287 -9.44 -16.16 -17.68
N ASN A 288 -10.53 -16.03 -16.91
CA ASN A 288 -11.68 -15.20 -17.28
C ASN A 288 -11.33 -13.71 -17.46
N ARG A 289 -10.33 -13.21 -16.72
CA ARG A 289 -9.85 -11.81 -16.82
C ARG A 289 -8.77 -11.66 -17.88
N MET A 290 -7.81 -12.58 -17.91
CA MET A 290 -6.61 -12.48 -18.74
C MET A 290 -6.93 -12.57 -20.23
N LYS A 291 -7.83 -13.48 -20.63
CA LYS A 291 -8.32 -13.66 -22.01
C LYS A 291 -7.22 -13.72 -23.09
N LYS A 292 -6.00 -14.09 -22.70
CA LYS A 292 -4.83 -14.28 -23.56
C LYS A 292 -4.36 -15.71 -23.41
N ASP A 293 -3.91 -16.28 -24.50
CA ASP A 293 -3.30 -17.60 -24.50
C ASP A 293 -1.84 -17.47 -24.05
N ILE A 294 -1.58 -17.85 -22.80
CA ILE A 294 -0.26 -17.80 -22.16
C ILE A 294 -0.03 -19.05 -21.33
N ALA A 295 1.23 -19.36 -21.02
CA ALA A 295 1.54 -20.40 -20.06
C ALA A 295 1.10 -19.96 -18.65
N ILE A 296 0.39 -20.82 -17.93
CA ILE A 296 -0.07 -20.55 -16.56
C ILE A 296 0.41 -21.66 -15.65
N ARG A 297 1.03 -21.29 -14.53
CA ARG A 297 1.50 -22.21 -13.49
C ARG A 297 0.91 -21.81 -12.14
N PHE A 298 0.69 -22.80 -11.29
CA PHE A 298 0.32 -22.60 -9.90
C PHE A 298 1.46 -23.07 -8.99
N SER A 299 1.68 -22.37 -7.88
CA SER A 299 2.64 -22.75 -6.84
C SER A 299 2.01 -22.53 -5.47
N SER A 300 2.21 -23.48 -4.56
CA SER A 300 1.75 -23.40 -3.18
C SER A 300 2.77 -22.78 -2.23
N ASN A 301 3.93 -22.35 -2.73
CA ASN A 301 4.97 -21.72 -1.89
C ASN A 301 4.61 -20.27 -1.55
N VAL A 302 3.67 -20.10 -0.61
CA VAL A 302 3.22 -18.78 -0.13
C VAL A 302 4.26 -18.05 0.74
N GLY A 303 5.34 -18.72 1.13
CA GLY A 303 6.40 -18.16 1.97
C GLY A 303 7.37 -17.25 1.21
N GLU A 304 7.42 -17.36 -0.12
CA GLU A 304 8.44 -16.71 -0.95
C GLU A 304 7.82 -16.06 -2.18
N ILE A 305 8.28 -14.85 -2.51
CA ILE A 305 8.02 -14.24 -3.82
C ILE A 305 9.22 -14.63 -4.69
N PRO A 306 9.02 -15.38 -5.77
CA PRO A 306 10.13 -15.80 -6.63
C PRO A 306 10.76 -14.60 -7.33
N VAL A 307 12.08 -14.59 -7.37
CA VAL A 307 12.88 -13.65 -8.16
C VAL A 307 13.35 -14.37 -9.43
N TYR A 308 13.17 -13.71 -10.56
CA TYR A 308 13.59 -14.20 -11.87
C TYR A 308 14.47 -13.18 -12.55
#